data_AF-A0A7X7QQK9-F1
#
_entry.id   AF-A0A7X7QQK9-F1
#
_cell.length_a   1.000
_cell.length_b   1.000
_cell.length_c   1.000
_cell.angle_alpha   90.00
_cell.angle_beta   90.00
_cell.angle_gamma   90.00
#
_symmetry.space_group_name_H-M   'P 1'
#
loop_
_entity.id
_entity.type
_entity.pdbx_description
1 polymer ?
#
loop_
_entity_poly.entity_id
_entity_poly.type
_entity_poly.pdbx_seq_one_letter_code
_entity_poly.pdbx_strand_id
1 'polypeptide(L)'
;MHMIRNLSSTAACALLAASVLAQTPAAKPQPPYNARQVKDKFAALVTLATDRNTAAVEQTVADYRSDARFDVDAQFAIALIDQGLAASGRRTAPAVPKAPDGLSPDQVANAHFTAAKVFMALRDYKTARFFGTVAQKDVPRYVCEVVDRAPIGVYGWRHSPIVKDPARREARFEVYNQKAAALLINDVNTVRDTATAAPAATCGVSFFMAADPYGIHAYVESRDARVDEVLAGLQNGGMFEMYLQPGAGECYYQWMIHIQPEKVSFVDWMSEHRHFRSLKNYFKHEIAPIPEGFGVAMTISWEALYDKLPTTASEWAFGVVPWTRDGGFTWGSGQVHELNRFGRVQFKGLEAVMPAIKRQLVLRAWGKYKRDSGPIKTFWNDEQRGDRAFEAAVLLPRVQQLEAWGAEVKADMDAATVERLFKEAVPSWNEFAYDVAELRTAYLKQQLLAGE
;
A
#
# COMPACT_ATOMS: atom_id res chain seq x y z
N MET A 1 -57.73 -12.96 -83.74
CA MET A 1 -58.00 -12.07 -84.88
C MET A 1 -56.76 -11.21 -85.08
N HIS A 2 -55.96 -11.51 -86.12
CA HIS A 2 -54.84 -10.72 -86.69
C HIS A 2 -53.73 -10.19 -85.75
N MET A 3 -52.44 -10.13 -86.06
CA MET A 3 -51.57 -10.41 -87.22
C MET A 3 -50.14 -10.24 -86.62
N ILE A 4 -49.17 -11.15 -86.83
CA ILE A 4 -48.20 -11.09 -87.94
C ILE A 4 -47.41 -9.75 -87.86
N ARG A 5 -46.15 -9.71 -87.39
CA ARG A 5 -44.87 -9.83 -88.14
C ARG A 5 -43.88 -8.85 -87.47
N ASN A 6 -42.55 -8.95 -87.47
CA ASN A 6 -41.56 -9.86 -88.02
C ASN A 6 -40.17 -9.34 -87.58
N LEU A 7 -39.19 -10.25 -87.55
CA LEU A 7 -37.78 -10.05 -87.98
C LEU A 7 -36.89 -9.14 -87.09
N SER A 8 -35.63 -9.46 -86.81
CA SER A 8 -34.72 -10.45 -87.41
C SER A 8 -33.37 -10.48 -86.68
N SER A 9 -32.71 -11.65 -86.70
CA SER A 9 -31.26 -11.89 -86.84
C SER A 9 -30.30 -11.11 -85.91
N THR A 10 -29.42 -11.77 -85.14
CA THR A 10 -28.38 -12.66 -85.68
C THR A 10 -27.87 -13.64 -84.62
N ALA A 11 -27.64 -14.87 -85.08
CA ALA A 11 -27.23 -16.07 -84.37
C ALA A 11 -25.82 -15.99 -83.74
N ALA A 12 -25.67 -16.55 -82.54
CA ALA A 12 -24.94 -17.79 -82.25
C ALA A 12 -23.39 -17.70 -82.29
N CYS A 13 -22.77 -17.79 -81.11
CA CYS A 13 -21.72 -18.79 -80.82
C CYS A 13 -21.25 -18.71 -79.36
N ALA A 14 -21.03 -19.91 -78.81
CA ALA A 14 -20.11 -20.23 -77.71
C ALA A 14 -20.62 -20.30 -76.25
N LEU A 15 -20.73 -21.57 -75.82
CA LEU A 15 -20.22 -22.16 -74.58
C LEU A 15 -21.10 -22.14 -73.32
N LEU A 16 -21.75 -23.29 -73.13
CA LEU A 16 -21.84 -24.01 -71.85
C LEU A 16 -20.54 -23.91 -71.05
N ALA A 17 -20.60 -23.30 -69.87
CA ALA A 17 -19.70 -23.59 -68.76
C ALA A 17 -20.50 -23.53 -67.45
N ALA A 18 -20.48 -24.64 -66.73
CA ALA A 18 -21.21 -24.88 -65.50
C ALA A 18 -20.78 -23.92 -64.38
N SER A 19 -21.74 -23.26 -63.74
CA SER A 19 -21.56 -22.60 -62.44
C SER A 19 -21.91 -23.58 -61.32
N VAL A 20 -20.94 -24.43 -60.99
CA VAL A 20 -20.88 -25.09 -59.68
C VAL A 20 -20.63 -23.99 -58.65
N LEU A 21 -21.63 -23.70 -57.80
CA LEU A 21 -21.46 -22.91 -56.59
C LEU A 21 -20.47 -23.66 -55.67
N ALA A 22 -19.21 -23.21 -55.70
CA ALA A 22 -18.19 -23.65 -54.77
C ALA A 22 -18.59 -23.21 -53.35
N GLN A 23 -19.06 -24.16 -52.53
CA GLN A 23 -19.04 -24.00 -51.09
C GLN A 23 -17.58 -23.86 -50.68
N THR A 24 -17.22 -22.68 -50.19
CA THR A 24 -15.90 -22.42 -49.61
C THR A 24 -15.74 -23.38 -48.42
N PRO A 25 -14.68 -24.20 -48.35
CA PRO A 25 -14.50 -25.10 -47.22
C PRO A 25 -14.40 -24.26 -45.94
N ALA A 26 -15.21 -24.58 -44.93
CA ALA A 26 -15.17 -23.94 -43.63
C ALA A 26 -13.72 -23.93 -43.13
N ALA A 27 -13.21 -22.73 -42.82
CA ALA A 27 -11.85 -22.58 -42.31
C ALA A 27 -11.67 -23.48 -41.09
N LYS A 28 -10.60 -24.30 -41.09
CA LYS A 28 -10.31 -25.19 -39.96
C LYS A 28 -10.27 -24.35 -38.68
N PRO A 29 -10.93 -24.80 -37.59
CA PRO A 29 -10.89 -24.09 -36.32
C PRO A 29 -9.44 -23.93 -35.90
N GLN A 30 -9.03 -22.69 -35.67
CA GLN A 30 -7.68 -22.39 -35.22
C GLN A 30 -7.49 -22.92 -33.79
N PRO A 31 -6.28 -23.37 -33.44
CA PRO A 31 -6.01 -23.87 -32.10
C PRO A 31 -6.19 -22.77 -31.04
N PRO A 32 -6.52 -23.13 -29.79
CA PRO A 32 -6.54 -22.20 -28.67
C PRO A 32 -5.20 -21.48 -28.51
N TYR A 33 -5.24 -20.27 -27.97
CA TYR A 33 -4.04 -19.52 -27.66
C TYR A 33 -3.26 -20.18 -26.54
N ASN A 34 -1.94 -20.24 -26.69
CA ASN A 34 -1.06 -20.57 -25.57
C ASN A 34 -0.88 -19.37 -24.63
N ALA A 35 -0.34 -19.62 -23.43
CA ALA A 35 -0.17 -18.59 -22.40
C ALA A 35 0.64 -17.37 -22.86
N ARG A 36 1.63 -17.55 -23.75
CA ARG A 36 2.42 -16.43 -24.30
C ARG A 36 1.56 -15.56 -25.22
N GLN A 37 0.78 -16.17 -26.10
CA GLN A 37 -0.11 -15.43 -27.01
C GLN A 37 -1.19 -14.65 -26.27
N VAL A 38 -1.77 -15.24 -25.21
CA VAL A 38 -2.72 -14.54 -24.34
C VAL A 38 -2.05 -13.34 -23.67
N LYS A 39 -0.86 -13.52 -23.11
CA LYS A 39 -0.07 -12.44 -22.50
C LYS A 39 0.22 -11.30 -23.48
N ASP A 40 0.66 -11.63 -24.70
CA ASP A 40 1.00 -10.63 -25.72
C ASP A 40 -0.24 -9.81 -26.15
N LYS A 41 -1.42 -10.44 -26.19
CA LYS A 41 -2.69 -9.78 -26.48
C LYS A 41 -3.12 -8.79 -25.40
N PHE A 42 -3.07 -9.21 -24.13
CA PHE A 42 -3.36 -8.28 -23.03
C PHE A 42 -2.31 -7.16 -22.93
N ALA A 43 -1.05 -7.43 -23.27
CA ALA A 43 -0.02 -6.38 -23.36
C ALA A 43 -0.37 -5.34 -24.44
N ALA A 44 -0.80 -5.79 -25.64
CA ALA A 44 -1.26 -4.89 -26.69
C ALA A 44 -2.47 -4.05 -26.25
N LEU A 45 -3.42 -4.66 -25.53
CA LEU A 45 -4.57 -3.94 -24.97
C LEU A 45 -4.16 -2.85 -23.97
N VAL A 46 -3.16 -3.13 -23.11
CA VAL A 46 -2.61 -2.15 -22.15
C VAL A 46 -1.88 -1.03 -22.89
N THR A 47 -1.19 -1.31 -24.00
CA THR A 47 -0.57 -0.27 -24.83
C THR A 47 -1.63 0.68 -25.40
N LEU A 48 -2.71 0.15 -26.00
CA LEU A 48 -3.82 0.95 -26.50
C LEU A 48 -4.46 1.83 -25.41
N ALA A 49 -4.61 1.27 -24.20
CA ALA A 49 -5.09 1.99 -23.03
C ALA A 49 -4.14 3.12 -22.60
N THR A 50 -2.83 2.90 -22.67
CA THR A 50 -1.81 3.89 -22.31
C THR A 50 -1.83 5.09 -23.26
N ASP A 51 -2.09 4.84 -24.54
CA ASP A 51 -2.29 5.87 -25.58
C ASP A 51 -3.63 6.61 -25.43
N ARG A 52 -4.43 6.24 -24.42
CA ARG A 52 -5.76 6.79 -24.12
C ARG A 52 -6.76 6.66 -25.25
N ASN A 53 -6.60 5.64 -26.08
CA ASN A 53 -7.52 5.36 -27.17
C ASN A 53 -8.66 4.45 -26.70
N THR A 54 -9.58 5.01 -25.91
CA THR A 54 -10.71 4.25 -25.31
C THR A 54 -11.54 3.52 -26.37
N ALA A 55 -11.79 4.14 -27.53
CA ALA A 55 -12.53 3.52 -28.62
C ALA A 55 -11.80 2.29 -29.21
N ALA A 56 -10.47 2.36 -29.35
CA ALA A 56 -9.70 1.19 -29.79
C ALA A 56 -9.65 0.08 -28.74
N VAL A 57 -9.63 0.44 -27.45
CA VAL A 57 -9.74 -0.54 -26.35
C VAL A 57 -11.11 -1.22 -26.39
N GLU A 58 -12.20 -0.47 -26.51
CA GLU A 58 -13.57 -1.01 -26.65
C GLU A 58 -13.70 -1.96 -27.83
N GLN A 59 -13.21 -1.56 -29.00
CA GLN A 59 -13.24 -2.39 -30.20
C GLN A 59 -12.43 -3.68 -30.00
N THR A 60 -11.22 -3.58 -29.45
CA THR A 60 -10.35 -4.75 -29.21
C THR A 60 -10.97 -5.71 -28.21
N VAL A 61 -11.63 -5.21 -27.16
CA VAL A 61 -12.33 -6.03 -26.17
C VAL A 61 -13.56 -6.71 -26.78
N ALA A 62 -14.28 -6.03 -27.68
CA ALA A 62 -15.37 -6.64 -28.44
C ALA A 62 -14.88 -7.79 -29.32
N ASP A 63 -13.77 -7.59 -30.03
CA ASP A 63 -13.14 -8.62 -30.86
C ASP A 63 -12.72 -9.82 -30.00
N TYR A 64 -12.07 -9.58 -28.86
CA TYR A 64 -11.57 -10.63 -27.97
C TYR A 64 -12.69 -11.47 -27.36
N ARG A 65 -13.84 -10.86 -27.04
CA ARG A 65 -15.02 -11.56 -26.52
C ARG A 65 -15.56 -12.60 -27.50
N SER A 66 -15.50 -12.29 -28.79
CA SER A 66 -15.97 -13.20 -29.85
C SER A 66 -14.95 -14.30 -30.20
N ASP A 67 -13.72 -14.22 -29.69
CA ASP A 67 -12.63 -15.10 -30.07
C ASP A 67 -12.56 -16.35 -29.18
N ALA A 68 -13.11 -17.45 -29.71
CA ALA A 68 -13.14 -18.75 -29.04
C ALA A 68 -11.76 -19.39 -28.77
N ARG A 69 -10.66 -18.77 -29.22
CA ARG A 69 -9.30 -19.25 -28.93
C ARG A 69 -8.81 -18.87 -27.54
N PHE A 70 -9.43 -17.90 -26.86
CA PHE A 70 -9.13 -17.60 -25.47
C PHE A 70 -9.70 -18.68 -24.56
N ASP A 71 -8.94 -19.06 -23.53
CA ASP A 71 -9.42 -19.95 -22.49
C ASP A 71 -10.40 -19.26 -21.53
N VAL A 72 -10.99 -20.04 -20.63
CA VAL A 72 -12.04 -19.57 -19.71
C VAL A 72 -11.55 -18.48 -18.75
N ASP A 73 -10.27 -18.51 -18.36
CA ASP A 73 -9.64 -17.50 -17.49
C ASP A 73 -9.51 -16.17 -18.24
N ALA A 74 -8.92 -16.19 -19.44
CA ALA A 74 -8.80 -15.00 -20.27
C ALA A 74 -10.16 -14.41 -20.66
N GLN A 75 -11.14 -15.26 -20.99
CA GLN A 75 -12.51 -14.82 -21.28
C GLN A 75 -13.17 -14.14 -20.08
N PHE A 76 -12.93 -14.62 -18.86
CA PHE A 76 -13.41 -13.96 -17.66
C PHE A 76 -12.76 -12.58 -17.45
N ALA A 77 -11.45 -12.45 -17.68
CA ALA A 77 -10.76 -11.16 -17.64
C ALA A 77 -11.30 -10.17 -18.69
N ILE A 78 -11.58 -10.63 -19.91
CA ILE A 78 -12.20 -9.83 -20.99
C ILE A 78 -13.58 -9.34 -20.57
N ALA A 79 -14.39 -10.21 -19.96
CA ALA A 79 -15.73 -9.84 -19.46
C ALA A 79 -15.66 -8.77 -18.36
N LEU A 80 -14.69 -8.86 -17.44
CA LEU A 80 -14.47 -7.83 -16.42
C LEU A 80 -14.07 -6.48 -17.04
N ILE A 81 -13.18 -6.49 -18.04
CA ILE A 81 -12.78 -5.28 -18.76
C ILE A 81 -13.99 -4.63 -19.45
N ASP A 82 -14.84 -5.42 -20.09
CA ASP A 82 -16.08 -4.92 -20.71
C ASP A 82 -17.00 -4.22 -19.70
N GLN A 83 -17.23 -4.85 -18.55
CA GLN A 83 -18.08 -4.26 -17.51
C GLN A 83 -17.48 -2.95 -16.95
N GLY A 84 -16.14 -2.88 -16.86
CA GLY A 84 -15.46 -1.66 -16.48
C GLY A 84 -15.61 -0.54 -17.50
N LEU A 85 -15.51 -0.84 -18.81
CA LEU A 85 -15.69 0.14 -19.88
C LEU A 85 -17.12 0.67 -19.89
N ALA A 86 -18.11 -0.20 -19.72
CA ALA A 86 -19.52 0.18 -19.63
C ALA A 86 -19.84 1.08 -18.42
N ALA A 87 -19.09 0.95 -17.32
CA ALA A 87 -19.22 1.77 -16.13
C ALA A 87 -18.39 3.08 -16.20
N SER A 88 -17.32 3.09 -16.98
CA SER A 88 -16.45 4.25 -17.14
C SER A 88 -17.25 5.43 -17.71
N GLY A 89 -17.09 6.60 -17.10
CA GLY A 89 -17.88 7.80 -17.45
C GLY A 89 -19.30 7.87 -16.86
N ARG A 90 -19.89 6.78 -16.35
CA ARG A 90 -21.28 6.77 -15.82
C ARG A 90 -21.41 6.96 -14.30
N ARG A 91 -20.29 7.20 -13.59
CA ARG A 91 -20.18 7.30 -12.11
C ARG A 91 -20.69 6.08 -11.32
N THR A 92 -21.17 5.02 -11.95
CA THR A 92 -21.58 3.76 -11.31
C THR A 92 -20.39 2.82 -11.07
N ALA A 93 -20.53 1.86 -10.16
CA ALA A 93 -19.55 0.78 -10.02
C ALA A 93 -19.71 -0.23 -11.17
N PRO A 94 -18.62 -0.87 -11.65
CA PRO A 94 -18.71 -1.97 -12.60
C PRO A 94 -19.54 -3.13 -12.03
N ALA A 95 -20.33 -3.79 -12.88
CA ALA A 95 -20.94 -5.06 -12.51
C ALA A 95 -19.89 -6.17 -12.58
N VAL A 96 -19.85 -7.06 -11.59
CA VAL A 96 -18.94 -8.22 -11.60
C VAL A 96 -19.74 -9.43 -12.09
N PRO A 97 -19.43 -10.00 -13.27
CA PRO A 97 -20.06 -11.22 -13.72
C PRO A 97 -19.70 -12.37 -12.76
N LYS A 98 -20.61 -13.34 -12.60
CA LYS A 98 -20.31 -14.56 -11.83
C LYS A 98 -19.09 -15.25 -12.44
N ALA A 99 -18.11 -15.60 -11.61
CA ALA A 99 -16.96 -16.37 -12.06
C ALA A 99 -17.42 -17.72 -12.67
N PRO A 100 -16.90 -18.11 -13.85
CA PRO A 100 -17.17 -19.43 -14.42
C PRO A 100 -16.80 -20.56 -13.46
N ASP A 101 -17.60 -21.64 -13.50
CA ASP A 101 -17.32 -22.84 -12.70
C ASP A 101 -15.98 -23.45 -13.15
N GLY A 102 -15.12 -23.80 -12.20
CA GLY A 102 -13.80 -24.41 -12.46
C GLY A 102 -12.60 -23.46 -12.43
N LEU A 103 -12.80 -22.14 -12.32
CA LEU A 103 -11.70 -21.22 -12.03
C LEU A 103 -11.29 -21.31 -10.55
N SER A 104 -9.98 -21.39 -10.30
CA SER A 104 -9.45 -21.27 -8.94
C SER A 104 -9.56 -19.83 -8.42
N PRO A 105 -9.53 -19.62 -7.08
CA PRO A 105 -9.48 -18.27 -6.51
C PRO A 105 -8.35 -17.40 -7.07
N ASP A 106 -7.18 -17.98 -7.33
CA ASP A 106 -6.04 -17.27 -7.91
C ASP A 106 -6.28 -16.84 -9.37
N GLN A 107 -6.96 -17.67 -10.17
CA GLN A 107 -7.33 -17.31 -11.54
C GLN A 107 -8.35 -16.18 -11.54
N VAL A 108 -9.37 -16.26 -10.68
CA VAL A 108 -10.35 -15.17 -10.49
C VAL A 108 -9.65 -13.86 -10.09
N ALA A 109 -8.72 -13.91 -9.13
CA ALA A 109 -7.95 -12.73 -8.71
C ALA A 109 -7.06 -12.16 -9.83
N ASN A 110 -6.39 -13.03 -10.61
CA ASN A 110 -5.56 -12.62 -11.74
C ASN A 110 -6.39 -11.96 -12.86
N ALA A 111 -7.60 -12.45 -13.13
CA ALA A 111 -8.51 -11.84 -14.10
C ALA A 111 -8.92 -10.41 -13.67
N HIS A 112 -9.25 -10.24 -12.38
CA HIS A 112 -9.53 -8.91 -11.81
C HIS A 112 -8.33 -7.98 -11.88
N PHE A 113 -7.13 -8.48 -11.55
CA PHE A 113 -5.91 -7.69 -11.65
C PHE A 113 -5.58 -7.30 -13.10
N THR A 114 -5.85 -8.19 -14.05
CA THR A 114 -5.71 -7.90 -15.50
C THR A 114 -6.65 -6.79 -15.93
N ALA A 115 -7.92 -6.83 -15.49
CA ALA A 115 -8.86 -5.73 -15.73
C ALA A 115 -8.37 -4.42 -15.10
N ALA A 116 -7.93 -4.46 -13.83
CA ALA A 116 -7.42 -3.28 -13.13
C ALA A 116 -6.25 -2.61 -13.88
N LYS A 117 -5.32 -3.39 -14.46
CA LYS A 117 -4.19 -2.85 -15.26
C LYS A 117 -4.64 -2.04 -16.47
N VAL A 118 -5.67 -2.49 -17.19
CA VAL A 118 -6.21 -1.76 -18.35
C VAL A 118 -6.76 -0.40 -17.90
N PHE A 119 -7.53 -0.37 -16.80
CA PHE A 119 -8.09 0.90 -16.28
C PHE A 119 -7.03 1.81 -15.65
N MET A 120 -5.98 1.26 -15.03
CA MET A 120 -4.82 2.03 -14.59
C MET A 120 -4.17 2.75 -15.78
N ALA A 121 -3.99 2.05 -16.91
CA ALA A 121 -3.43 2.62 -18.14
C ALA A 121 -4.34 3.70 -18.75
N LEU A 122 -5.66 3.49 -18.74
CA LEU A 122 -6.67 4.50 -19.13
C LEU A 122 -6.77 5.69 -18.15
N ARG A 123 -6.11 5.63 -16.99
CA ARG A 123 -6.23 6.58 -15.87
C ARG A 123 -7.63 6.67 -15.25
N ASP A 124 -8.45 5.65 -15.43
CA ASP A 124 -9.70 5.48 -14.66
C ASP A 124 -9.39 4.80 -13.32
N TYR A 125 -8.82 5.58 -12.39
CA TYR A 125 -8.37 5.09 -11.10
C TYR A 125 -9.51 4.56 -10.23
N LYS A 126 -10.75 5.02 -10.43
CA LYS A 126 -11.91 4.54 -9.67
C LYS A 126 -12.23 3.10 -10.07
N THR A 127 -12.32 2.83 -11.36
CA THR A 127 -12.59 1.49 -11.91
C THR A 127 -11.41 0.55 -11.66
N ALA A 128 -10.18 1.04 -11.81
CA ALA A 128 -8.98 0.27 -11.50
C ALA A 128 -8.95 -0.21 -10.03
N ARG A 129 -9.26 0.67 -9.08
CA ARG A 129 -9.37 0.31 -7.66
C ARG A 129 -10.47 -0.71 -7.41
N PHE A 130 -11.63 -0.55 -8.04
CA PHE A 130 -12.74 -1.50 -7.90
C PHE A 130 -12.35 -2.93 -8.27
N PHE A 131 -11.64 -3.13 -9.39
CA PHE A 131 -11.16 -4.47 -9.74
C PHE A 131 -9.96 -4.90 -8.89
N GLY A 132 -9.11 -3.96 -8.46
CA GLY A 132 -7.97 -4.24 -7.59
C GLY A 132 -8.32 -4.69 -6.16
N THR A 133 -9.59 -4.58 -5.74
CA THR A 133 -10.04 -4.94 -4.39
C THR A 133 -10.56 -6.38 -4.27
N VAL A 134 -10.69 -7.14 -5.36
CA VAL A 134 -11.18 -8.53 -5.29
C VAL A 134 -10.14 -9.45 -4.67
N ALA A 135 -10.63 -10.32 -3.78
CA ALA A 135 -9.90 -11.04 -2.75
C ALA A 135 -8.51 -11.51 -3.19
N GLN A 136 -7.52 -10.85 -2.61
CA GLN A 136 -6.13 -11.27 -2.60
C GLN A 136 -6.04 -12.59 -1.83
N LYS A 137 -4.99 -13.39 -2.09
CA LYS A 137 -4.68 -14.61 -1.30
C LYS A 137 -4.94 -14.30 0.18
N ASP A 138 -5.66 -15.18 0.88
CA ASP A 138 -5.92 -14.96 2.30
C ASP A 138 -4.58 -14.86 3.05
N VAL A 139 -4.46 -13.84 3.89
CA VAL A 139 -3.24 -13.48 4.60
C VAL A 139 -3.45 -13.68 6.11
N PRO A 140 -2.39 -14.03 6.84
CA PRO A 140 -2.47 -14.19 8.29
C PRO A 140 -2.88 -12.86 8.93
N ARG A 141 -3.71 -12.96 9.98
CA ARG A 141 -4.17 -11.83 10.78
C ARG A 141 -3.67 -11.95 12.20
N TYR A 142 -3.19 -10.84 12.76
CA TYR A 142 -2.75 -10.70 14.14
C TYR A 142 -3.66 -9.71 14.87
N VAL A 143 -4.15 -10.10 16.04
CA VAL A 143 -4.93 -9.21 16.91
C VAL A 143 -3.97 -8.50 17.85
N CYS A 144 -3.71 -7.23 17.57
CA CYS A 144 -2.96 -6.34 18.44
C CYS A 144 -3.89 -5.86 19.56
N GLU A 145 -3.77 -6.51 20.71
CA GLU A 145 -4.52 -6.11 21.90
C GLU A 145 -3.93 -4.87 22.53
N VAL A 146 -4.83 -3.99 22.96
CA VAL A 146 -4.49 -2.80 23.71
C VAL A 146 -4.32 -3.14 25.18
N VAL A 147 -3.26 -2.61 25.76
CA VAL A 147 -2.92 -2.72 27.18
C VAL A 147 -2.68 -1.33 27.77
N ASP A 148 -2.78 -1.20 29.09
CA ASP A 148 -2.54 0.09 29.77
C ASP A 148 -1.10 0.59 29.54
N ARG A 149 -0.15 -0.35 29.53
CA ARG A 149 1.26 -0.09 29.26
C ARG A 149 1.91 -1.33 28.65
N ALA A 150 2.44 -1.19 27.44
CA ALA A 150 3.14 -2.28 26.79
C ALA A 150 4.46 -2.58 27.51
N PRO A 151 4.96 -3.83 27.45
CA PRO A 151 6.28 -4.15 27.97
C PRO A 151 7.36 -3.31 27.28
N ILE A 152 8.37 -2.90 28.04
CA ILE A 152 9.47 -2.06 27.54
C ILE A 152 10.74 -2.91 27.50
N GLY A 153 11.43 -2.86 26.36
CA GLY A 153 12.70 -3.55 26.16
C GLY A 153 12.57 -5.07 26.10
N VAL A 154 13.66 -5.74 25.75
CA VAL A 154 13.66 -7.20 25.53
C VAL A 154 13.32 -7.94 26.82
N TYR A 155 13.91 -7.51 27.94
CA TYR A 155 13.65 -8.11 29.25
C TYR A 155 12.18 -7.98 29.66
N GLY A 156 11.57 -6.80 29.49
CA GLY A 156 10.17 -6.57 29.86
C GLY A 156 9.23 -7.46 29.06
N TRP A 157 9.46 -7.56 27.75
CA TRP A 157 8.68 -8.44 26.88
C TRP A 157 8.76 -9.91 27.28
N ARG A 158 9.98 -10.45 27.47
CA ARG A 158 10.21 -11.85 27.86
C ARG A 158 9.47 -12.27 29.13
N HIS A 159 9.32 -11.36 30.09
CA HIS A 159 8.67 -11.64 31.37
C HIS A 159 7.17 -11.30 31.37
N SER A 160 6.66 -10.68 30.31
CA SER A 160 5.27 -10.26 30.20
C SER A 160 4.29 -11.43 30.09
N PRO A 161 3.03 -11.25 30.50
CA PRO A 161 1.96 -12.22 30.23
C PRO A 161 1.73 -12.45 28.73
N ILE A 162 2.05 -11.46 27.88
CA ILE A 162 1.83 -11.52 26.43
C ILE A 162 2.69 -12.60 25.78
N VAL A 163 3.98 -12.65 26.11
CA VAL A 163 4.91 -13.65 25.55
C VAL A 163 4.66 -15.05 26.13
N LYS A 164 4.15 -15.10 27.37
CA LYS A 164 3.79 -16.34 28.06
C LYS A 164 2.50 -16.97 27.54
N ASP A 165 1.68 -16.22 26.79
CA ASP A 165 0.47 -16.72 26.15
C ASP A 165 0.79 -17.27 24.74
N PRO A 166 0.73 -18.60 24.53
CA PRO A 166 1.01 -19.20 23.23
C PRO A 166 0.02 -18.75 22.15
N ALA A 167 -1.22 -18.39 22.51
CA ALA A 167 -2.22 -17.96 21.54
C ALA A 167 -1.89 -16.59 20.90
N ARG A 168 -1.02 -15.81 21.55
CA ARG A 168 -0.55 -14.51 21.07
C ARG A 168 0.76 -14.58 20.28
N ARG A 169 1.37 -15.77 20.19
CA ARG A 169 2.60 -15.99 19.44
C ARG A 169 2.28 -16.19 17.97
N GLU A 170 2.81 -15.33 17.11
CA GLU A 170 2.75 -15.53 15.67
C GLU A 170 4.07 -16.12 15.16
N ALA A 171 3.97 -17.22 14.43
CA ALA A 171 5.11 -17.97 13.89
C ALA A 171 4.82 -18.58 12.50
N ARG A 172 3.68 -18.24 11.89
CA ARG A 172 3.26 -18.74 10.56
C ARG A 172 3.93 -17.95 9.44
N PHE A 173 5.23 -18.17 9.29
CA PHE A 173 6.02 -17.61 8.20
C PHE A 173 6.09 -18.57 7.01
N GLU A 174 6.05 -18.03 5.79
CA GLU A 174 6.29 -18.77 4.55
C GLU A 174 7.73 -18.55 4.07
N VAL A 175 8.30 -19.52 3.36
CA VAL A 175 9.61 -19.37 2.71
C VAL A 175 9.54 -18.24 1.67
N TYR A 176 10.51 -17.34 1.69
CA TYR A 176 10.57 -16.23 0.75
C TYR A 176 10.91 -16.72 -0.67
N ASN A 177 10.31 -16.10 -1.69
CA ASN A 177 10.54 -16.52 -3.08
C ASN A 177 11.93 -16.06 -3.55
N GLN A 178 12.84 -17.01 -3.74
CA GLN A 178 14.22 -16.70 -4.14
C GLN A 178 14.34 -16.00 -5.51
N LYS A 179 13.42 -16.26 -6.46
CA LYS A 179 13.44 -15.54 -7.75
C LYS A 179 13.09 -14.07 -7.58
N ALA A 180 12.16 -13.76 -6.68
CA ALA A 180 11.83 -12.38 -6.35
C ALA A 180 12.96 -11.73 -5.56
N ALA A 181 13.62 -12.46 -4.65
CA ALA A 181 14.79 -11.97 -3.91
C ALA A 181 15.93 -11.56 -4.86
N ALA A 182 16.19 -12.35 -5.92
CA ALA A 182 17.20 -12.03 -6.92
C ALA A 182 16.92 -10.73 -7.71
N LEU A 183 15.66 -10.31 -7.82
CA LEU A 183 15.29 -9.05 -8.48
C LEU A 183 15.46 -7.82 -7.57
N LEU A 184 15.64 -8.01 -6.26
CA LEU A 184 15.84 -6.91 -5.31
C LEU A 184 17.15 -6.16 -5.52
N ILE A 185 18.12 -6.75 -6.24
CA ILE A 185 19.33 -6.05 -6.66
C ILE A 185 19.04 -4.81 -7.52
N ASN A 186 17.86 -4.75 -8.16
CA ASN A 186 17.43 -3.62 -8.97
C ASN A 186 16.71 -2.52 -8.15
N ASP A 187 16.52 -2.70 -6.85
CA ASP A 187 15.93 -1.69 -5.99
C ASP A 187 16.96 -0.59 -5.69
N VAL A 188 16.84 0.52 -6.42
CA VAL A 188 17.78 1.66 -6.32
C VAL A 188 17.73 2.37 -4.97
N ASN A 189 16.69 2.15 -4.17
CA ASN A 189 16.50 2.81 -2.88
C ASN A 189 17.10 2.02 -1.71
N THR A 190 17.52 0.77 -1.91
CA THR A 190 17.98 -0.09 -0.81
C THR A 190 19.01 -1.12 -1.25
N VAL A 191 20.18 -1.13 -0.59
CA VAL A 191 21.14 -2.24 -0.68
C VAL A 191 20.76 -3.28 0.37
N ARG A 192 20.54 -4.53 -0.06
CA ARG A 192 20.10 -5.63 0.81
C ARG A 192 21.16 -6.72 0.91
N ASP A 193 21.41 -7.18 2.12
CA ASP A 193 22.12 -8.42 2.38
C ASP A 193 21.11 -9.57 2.41
N THR A 194 20.74 -10.08 1.23
CA THR A 194 19.84 -11.25 1.15
C THR A 194 20.57 -12.50 1.64
N ALA A 195 19.88 -13.37 2.37
CA ALA A 195 20.44 -14.66 2.75
C ALA A 195 20.83 -15.46 1.48
N THR A 196 22.10 -15.84 1.36
CA THR A 196 22.62 -16.67 0.26
C THR A 196 22.36 -18.16 0.46
N ALA A 197 21.97 -18.56 1.68
CA ALA A 197 21.65 -19.94 2.03
C ALA A 197 20.26 -20.36 1.53
N ALA A 198 20.12 -21.63 1.18
CA ALA A 198 18.82 -22.23 0.94
C ALA A 198 18.00 -22.17 2.24
N PRO A 199 16.72 -21.73 2.18
CA PRO A 199 15.91 -21.58 3.38
C PRO A 199 15.62 -22.93 4.03
N ALA A 200 15.73 -22.97 5.35
CA ALA A 200 15.27 -24.09 6.16
C ALA A 200 13.76 -24.30 5.99
N ALA A 201 13.28 -25.51 6.33
CA ALA A 201 11.86 -25.84 6.22
C ALA A 201 10.96 -25.04 7.16
N THR A 202 11.50 -24.54 8.27
CA THR A 202 10.76 -23.77 9.29
C THR A 202 11.49 -22.49 9.64
N CYS A 203 10.74 -21.39 9.74
CA CYS A 203 11.30 -20.13 10.21
C CYS A 203 11.57 -20.18 11.73
N GLY A 204 12.79 -19.82 12.13
CA GLY A 204 13.17 -19.69 13.54
C GLY A 204 12.66 -18.42 14.23
N VAL A 205 11.76 -17.66 13.60
CA VAL A 205 11.27 -16.36 14.06
C VAL A 205 9.83 -16.45 14.53
N SER A 206 9.52 -15.75 15.61
CA SER A 206 8.15 -15.48 16.03
C SER A 206 8.02 -14.05 16.54
N PHE A 207 6.81 -13.51 16.56
CA PHE A 207 6.58 -12.17 17.07
C PHE A 207 5.28 -12.03 17.87
N PHE A 208 5.24 -10.95 18.63
CA PHE A 208 4.11 -10.49 19.44
C PHE A 208 3.89 -9.00 19.20
N MET A 209 2.64 -8.55 19.33
CA MET A 209 2.32 -7.11 19.28
C MET A 209 1.35 -6.71 20.38
N ALA A 210 1.46 -5.46 20.79
CA ALA A 210 0.52 -4.78 21.67
C ALA A 210 0.47 -3.29 21.32
N ALA A 211 -0.61 -2.63 21.71
CA ALA A 211 -0.74 -1.18 21.62
C ALA A 211 -1.01 -0.60 23.00
N ASP A 212 -0.55 0.62 23.25
CA ASP A 212 -0.84 1.37 24.47
C ASP A 212 -1.02 2.87 24.14
N PRO A 213 -1.23 3.76 25.12
CA PRO A 213 -1.38 5.19 24.86
C PRO A 213 -0.19 5.88 24.16
N TYR A 214 0.98 5.23 24.07
CA TYR A 214 2.20 5.82 23.52
C TYR A 214 2.53 5.33 22.11
N GLY A 215 2.11 4.13 21.74
CA GLY A 215 2.38 3.63 20.39
C GLY A 215 1.96 2.20 20.15
N ILE A 216 2.43 1.70 19.00
CA ILE A 216 2.38 0.29 18.62
C ILE A 216 3.71 -0.32 19.01
N HIS A 217 3.67 -1.48 19.65
CA HIS A 217 4.84 -2.18 20.12
C HIS A 217 4.87 -3.58 19.51
N ALA A 218 6.05 -4.00 19.09
CA ALA A 218 6.29 -5.35 18.60
C ALA A 218 7.53 -5.94 19.28
N TYR A 219 7.48 -7.24 19.51
CA TYR A 219 8.60 -8.01 20.03
C TYR A 219 8.82 -9.23 19.17
N VAL A 220 10.04 -9.37 18.64
CA VAL A 220 10.45 -10.48 17.79
C VAL A 220 11.42 -11.36 18.58
N GLU A 221 11.18 -12.66 18.58
CA GLU A 221 12.13 -13.67 19.02
C GLU A 221 12.71 -14.34 17.79
N SER A 222 14.03 -14.26 17.63
CA SER A 222 14.76 -14.84 16.51
C SER A 222 15.72 -15.89 17.02
N ARG A 223 15.49 -17.15 16.68
CA ARG A 223 16.37 -18.24 17.08
C ARG A 223 17.70 -18.15 16.33
N ASP A 224 18.79 -18.30 17.06
CA ASP A 224 20.13 -18.41 16.49
C ASP A 224 20.97 -19.30 17.41
N ALA A 225 21.51 -20.40 16.89
CA ALA A 225 22.35 -21.30 17.67
C ALA A 225 23.78 -20.77 17.89
N ARG A 226 24.16 -19.66 17.24
CA ARG A 226 25.52 -19.08 17.26
C ARG A 226 25.54 -17.66 17.82
N VAL A 227 24.69 -17.39 18.82
CA VAL A 227 24.58 -16.09 19.50
C VAL A 227 25.96 -15.52 19.86
N ASP A 228 26.82 -16.30 20.51
CA ASP A 228 28.14 -15.84 20.97
C ASP A 228 29.04 -15.41 19.80
N GLU A 229 28.98 -16.12 18.67
CA GLU A 229 29.75 -15.77 17.48
C GLU A 229 29.21 -14.53 16.78
N VAL A 230 27.88 -14.36 16.77
CA VAL A 230 27.23 -13.16 16.26
C VAL A 230 27.63 -11.97 17.14
N LEU A 231 27.51 -12.07 18.46
CA LEU A 231 27.91 -11.01 19.39
C LEU A 231 29.41 -10.66 19.27
N ALA A 232 30.26 -11.65 19.03
CA ALA A 232 31.69 -11.46 18.79
C ALA A 232 32.02 -10.86 17.40
N GLY A 233 31.02 -10.68 16.52
CA GLY A 233 31.22 -10.18 15.15
C GLY A 233 31.86 -11.18 14.19
N LEU A 234 31.93 -12.46 14.58
CA LEU A 234 32.45 -13.55 13.75
C LEU A 234 31.42 -14.04 12.72
N GLN A 235 30.15 -13.70 12.93
CA GLN A 235 29.01 -14.05 12.07
C GLN A 235 28.03 -12.88 11.97
N ASN A 236 27.30 -12.79 10.87
CA ASN A 236 26.16 -11.86 10.75
C ASN A 236 24.96 -12.44 11.52
N GLY A 237 24.26 -11.61 12.28
CA GLY A 237 23.05 -11.97 13.04
C GLY A 237 21.76 -12.00 12.22
N GLY A 238 21.83 -11.64 10.94
CA GLY A 238 20.69 -11.45 10.06
C GLY A 238 20.05 -10.07 10.20
N MET A 239 18.93 -9.89 9.51
CA MET A 239 18.15 -8.66 9.54
C MET A 239 16.65 -8.92 9.41
N PHE A 240 15.84 -7.97 9.89
CA PHE A 240 14.40 -7.93 9.65
C PHE A 240 14.10 -6.76 8.73
N GLU A 241 13.46 -7.02 7.59
CA GLU A 241 12.85 -6.00 6.75
C GLU A 241 11.35 -5.95 7.07
N MET A 242 10.88 -4.80 7.52
CA MET A 242 9.56 -4.67 8.13
C MET A 242 8.77 -3.54 7.49
N TYR A 243 7.44 -3.70 7.48
CA TYR A 243 6.53 -2.79 6.79
C TYR A 243 5.29 -2.50 7.63
N LEU A 244 4.78 -1.27 7.52
CA LEU A 244 3.49 -0.89 8.10
C LEU A 244 2.73 0.03 7.14
N GLN A 245 1.52 -0.35 6.76
CA GLN A 245 0.59 0.52 6.05
C GLN A 245 -0.55 0.92 6.99
N PRO A 246 -0.62 2.19 7.44
CA PRO A 246 -1.58 2.66 8.44
C PRO A 246 -2.98 2.93 7.84
N GLY A 247 -3.55 1.93 7.18
CA GLY A 247 -4.85 1.99 6.51
C GLY A 247 -4.76 1.77 5.00
N ALA A 248 -5.89 1.37 4.40
CA ALA A 248 -5.95 1.07 2.98
C ALA A 248 -5.71 2.32 2.12
N GLY A 249 -4.73 2.25 1.22
CA GLY A 249 -4.41 3.33 0.29
C GLY A 249 -3.44 4.38 0.83
N GLU A 250 -3.04 4.28 2.10
CA GLU A 250 -2.02 5.14 2.70
C GLU A 250 -0.62 4.78 2.21
N CYS A 251 0.30 5.76 2.25
CA CYS A 251 1.72 5.47 2.06
C CYS A 251 2.21 4.55 3.20
N TYR A 252 3.01 3.55 2.85
CA TYR A 252 3.54 2.60 3.82
C TYR A 252 4.91 3.03 4.31
N TYR A 253 5.25 2.56 5.50
CA TYR A 253 6.56 2.68 6.09
C TYR A 253 7.35 1.40 5.88
N GLN A 254 8.64 1.53 5.63
CA GLN A 254 9.59 0.42 5.62
C GLN A 254 10.78 0.76 6.50
N TRP A 255 11.19 -0.20 7.32
CA TRP A 255 12.43 -0.12 8.08
C TRP A 255 13.13 -1.47 8.10
N MET A 256 14.44 -1.44 8.35
CA MET A 256 15.25 -2.64 8.46
C MET A 256 16.02 -2.60 9.77
N ILE A 257 16.07 -3.73 10.48
CA ILE A 257 16.81 -3.91 11.72
C ILE A 257 17.84 -5.01 11.51
N HIS A 258 19.12 -4.65 11.50
CA HIS A 258 20.24 -5.60 11.49
C HIS A 258 20.60 -5.95 12.93
N ILE A 259 20.71 -7.26 13.23
CA ILE A 259 21.08 -7.73 14.58
C ILE A 259 22.55 -7.43 14.86
N GLN A 260 23.44 -7.77 13.93
CA GLN A 260 24.87 -7.47 14.06
C GLN A 260 25.56 -7.29 12.68
N PRO A 261 26.32 -6.20 12.46
CA PRO A 261 26.42 -5.04 13.34
C PRO A 261 25.06 -4.36 13.52
N GLU A 262 24.74 -3.95 14.75
CA GLU A 262 23.47 -3.31 15.06
C GLU A 262 23.28 -2.06 14.20
N LYS A 263 22.20 -2.04 13.43
CA LYS A 263 21.83 -0.91 12.57
C LYS A 263 20.35 -0.93 12.29
N VAL A 264 19.73 0.25 12.37
CA VAL A 264 18.38 0.47 11.86
C VAL A 264 18.41 1.48 10.73
N SER A 265 17.76 1.13 9.61
CA SER A 265 17.55 2.02 8.47
C SER A 265 16.07 2.18 8.18
N PHE A 266 15.71 3.33 7.63
CA PHE A 266 14.35 3.68 7.24
C PHE A 266 14.36 4.03 5.76
N VAL A 267 13.35 3.55 5.03
CA VAL A 267 13.17 3.88 3.62
C VAL A 267 11.92 4.73 3.49
N ASP A 268 12.13 6.00 3.16
CA ASP A 268 11.06 6.97 2.98
C ASP A 268 10.59 6.94 1.52
N TRP A 269 9.47 6.26 1.28
CA TRP A 269 8.88 6.09 -0.06
C TRP A 269 8.11 7.31 -0.57
N MET A 270 8.06 8.37 0.23
CA MET A 270 7.41 9.63 -0.07
C MET A 270 8.21 10.76 0.56
N SER A 271 8.24 11.92 -0.10
CA SER A 271 8.84 13.12 0.50
C SER A 271 8.04 13.52 1.72
N GLU A 272 8.69 14.09 2.74
CA GLU A 272 8.00 14.58 3.92
C GLU A 272 6.94 15.64 3.54
N HIS A 273 5.74 15.46 4.06
CA HIS A 273 4.64 16.42 3.97
C HIS A 273 3.75 16.29 5.20
N ARG A 274 2.75 17.15 5.32
CA ARG A 274 1.81 17.18 6.46
C ARG A 274 1.22 15.82 6.84
N HIS A 275 1.14 14.88 5.90
CA HIS A 275 0.59 13.53 6.10
C HIS A 275 1.62 12.40 5.89
N PHE A 276 2.91 12.69 5.80
CA PHE A 276 3.96 11.67 5.77
C PHE A 276 5.20 12.15 6.53
N ARG A 277 5.59 11.38 7.54
CA ARG A 277 6.69 11.69 8.47
C ARG A 277 7.63 10.50 8.52
N SER A 278 8.93 10.72 8.35
CA SER A 278 9.91 9.64 8.49
C SER A 278 9.81 9.00 9.88
N LEU A 279 9.84 7.65 9.95
CA LEU A 279 9.79 6.94 11.23
C LEU A 279 11.05 7.13 12.08
N LYS A 280 12.14 7.66 11.51
CA LYS A 280 13.43 7.80 12.17
C LYS A 280 13.36 8.45 13.56
N ASN A 281 12.49 9.46 13.72
CA ASN A 281 12.35 10.21 14.99
C ASN A 281 11.25 9.65 15.91
N TYR A 282 10.51 8.64 15.46
CA TYR A 282 9.34 8.08 16.14
C TYR A 282 9.46 6.58 16.41
N PHE A 283 10.61 6.00 16.07
CA PHE A 283 10.91 4.60 16.23
C PHE A 283 11.93 4.40 17.36
N LYS A 284 11.66 3.44 18.23
CA LYS A 284 12.61 2.97 19.24
C LYS A 284 12.80 1.47 19.08
N HIS A 285 13.99 0.99 19.38
CA HIS A 285 14.27 -0.43 19.42
C HIS A 285 15.31 -0.78 20.48
N GLU A 286 15.35 -2.06 20.82
CA GLU A 286 16.36 -2.70 21.64
C GLU A 286 16.60 -4.10 21.08
N ILE A 287 17.86 -4.47 20.89
CA ILE A 287 18.29 -5.83 20.55
C ILE A 287 19.06 -6.38 21.73
N ALA A 288 18.72 -7.57 22.19
CA ALA A 288 19.45 -8.24 23.26
C ALA A 288 19.46 -9.76 23.06
N PRO A 289 20.54 -10.45 23.46
CA PRO A 289 20.56 -11.90 23.46
C PRO A 289 19.51 -12.44 24.44
N ILE A 290 18.88 -13.55 24.04
CA ILE A 290 17.98 -14.36 24.86
C ILE A 290 18.47 -15.82 24.79
N PRO A 291 18.03 -16.73 25.69
CA PRO A 291 18.58 -18.08 25.73
C PRO A 291 18.51 -18.85 24.40
N GLU A 292 17.50 -18.57 23.58
CA GLU A 292 17.27 -19.24 22.31
C GLU A 292 17.81 -18.49 21.08
N GLY A 293 18.40 -17.29 21.24
CA GLY A 293 18.80 -16.43 20.13
C GLY A 293 18.83 -14.94 20.48
N PHE A 294 18.08 -14.13 19.75
CA PHE A 294 17.95 -12.68 19.96
C PHE A 294 16.50 -12.26 20.16
N GLY A 295 16.28 -11.34 21.10
CA GLY A 295 15.05 -10.58 21.22
C GLY A 295 15.22 -9.21 20.55
N VAL A 296 14.21 -8.79 19.79
CA VAL A 296 14.13 -7.44 19.21
C VAL A 296 12.83 -6.79 19.66
N ALA A 297 12.92 -5.83 20.58
CA ALA A 297 11.78 -5.03 20.99
C ALA A 297 11.75 -3.73 20.17
N MET A 298 10.59 -3.31 19.70
CA MET A 298 10.42 -2.06 18.97
C MET A 298 9.12 -1.35 19.30
N THR A 299 9.14 -0.02 19.17
CA THR A 299 7.98 0.85 19.37
C THR A 299 7.90 1.87 18.24
N ILE A 300 6.71 2.01 17.65
CA ILE A 300 6.33 3.09 16.74
C ILE A 300 5.39 4.04 17.49
N SER A 301 5.82 5.27 17.71
CA SER A 301 5.02 6.28 18.40
C SER A 301 3.78 6.68 17.60
N TRP A 302 2.65 6.87 18.28
CA TRP A 302 1.45 7.45 17.66
C TRP A 302 1.69 8.85 17.10
N GLU A 303 2.74 9.57 17.53
CA GLU A 303 3.12 10.87 16.96
C GLU A 303 3.43 10.78 15.46
N ALA A 304 4.00 9.67 14.96
CA ALA A 304 4.22 9.45 13.53
C ALA A 304 2.91 9.30 12.74
N LEU A 305 1.85 8.82 13.41
CA LEU A 305 0.61 8.34 12.81
C LEU A 305 -0.61 9.11 13.35
N TYR A 306 -0.42 10.31 13.89
CA TYR A 306 -1.48 11.02 14.64
C TYR A 306 -2.70 11.32 13.76
N ASP A 307 -2.50 11.45 12.45
CA ASP A 307 -3.53 11.70 11.44
C ASP A 307 -4.09 10.42 10.81
N LYS A 308 -3.61 9.26 11.27
CA LYS A 308 -3.99 7.92 10.78
C LYS A 308 -4.20 6.98 11.97
N LEU A 309 -4.88 7.44 13.02
CA LEU A 309 -5.16 6.59 14.17
C LEU A 309 -6.15 5.48 13.76
N PRO A 310 -5.94 4.22 14.22
CA PRO A 310 -6.84 3.13 13.87
C PRO A 310 -8.21 3.28 14.55
N THR A 311 -9.18 2.57 14.00
CA THR A 311 -10.48 2.27 14.60
C THR A 311 -10.58 0.77 14.86
N THR A 312 -11.61 0.29 15.54
CA THR A 312 -11.86 -1.15 15.72
C THR A 312 -12.16 -1.89 14.42
N ALA A 313 -12.62 -1.18 13.39
CA ALA A 313 -12.79 -1.72 12.04
C ALA A 313 -11.51 -1.64 11.19
N SER A 314 -10.45 -1.00 11.69
CA SER A 314 -9.22 -0.83 10.92
C SER A 314 -8.44 -2.13 10.82
N GLU A 315 -8.01 -2.43 9.60
CA GLU A 315 -7.08 -3.49 9.28
C GLU A 315 -5.86 -2.88 8.60
N TRP A 316 -4.69 -3.02 9.21
CA TRP A 316 -3.43 -2.43 8.72
C TRP A 316 -2.55 -3.52 8.13
N ALA A 317 -1.92 -3.25 6.98
CA ALA A 317 -0.93 -4.19 6.46
C ALA A 317 0.34 -4.10 7.30
N PHE A 318 0.85 -5.24 7.73
CA PHE A 318 2.10 -5.34 8.47
C PHE A 318 2.92 -6.49 7.89
N GLY A 319 4.13 -6.18 7.44
CA GLY A 319 5.03 -7.14 6.83
C GLY A 319 6.23 -7.39 7.74
N VAL A 320 6.61 -8.66 7.88
CA VAL A 320 7.85 -9.07 8.54
C VAL A 320 8.58 -10.03 7.62
N VAL A 321 9.72 -9.61 7.11
CA VAL A 321 10.59 -10.39 6.22
C VAL A 321 11.90 -10.64 6.97
N PRO A 322 12.03 -11.75 7.71
CA PRO A 322 13.27 -12.09 8.37
C PRO A 322 14.25 -12.70 7.38
N TRP A 323 15.42 -12.07 7.26
CA TRP A 323 16.59 -12.56 6.56
C TRP A 323 17.56 -13.12 7.60
N THR A 324 17.35 -14.39 7.94
CA THR A 324 18.14 -15.08 8.97
C THR A 324 19.25 -15.93 8.33
N ARG A 325 20.13 -16.47 9.16
CA ARG A 325 21.11 -17.48 8.73
C ARG A 325 20.45 -18.74 8.16
N ASP A 326 19.23 -19.04 8.60
CA ASP A 326 18.42 -20.16 8.11
C ASP A 326 17.63 -19.82 6.84
N GLY A 327 17.89 -18.67 6.23
CA GLY A 327 17.27 -18.20 4.99
C GLY A 327 16.27 -17.06 5.18
N GLY A 328 15.63 -16.69 4.06
CA GLY A 328 14.62 -15.65 3.98
C GLY A 328 13.21 -16.21 4.12
N PHE A 329 12.39 -15.55 4.94
CA PHE A 329 10.98 -15.87 5.12
C PHE A 329 10.11 -14.61 5.02
N THR A 330 8.80 -14.77 4.99
CA THR A 330 7.83 -13.65 5.01
C THR A 330 6.61 -14.01 5.85
N TRP A 331 6.12 -13.05 6.64
CA TRP A 331 4.84 -13.16 7.32
C TRP A 331 3.72 -12.62 6.40
N GLY A 332 2.89 -13.54 5.94
CA GLY A 332 2.04 -13.35 4.77
C GLY A 332 2.62 -14.08 3.56
N SER A 333 2.18 -13.69 2.38
CA SER A 333 2.67 -14.25 1.11
C SER A 333 3.29 -13.19 0.19
N GLY A 334 3.55 -12.01 0.74
CA GLY A 334 4.03 -10.86 0.00
C GLY A 334 5.52 -10.95 -0.23
N GLN A 335 5.92 -10.68 -1.47
CA GLN A 335 7.27 -10.21 -1.74
C GLN A 335 7.43 -8.78 -1.21
N VAL A 336 8.67 -8.30 -1.14
CA VAL A 336 8.98 -6.88 -0.96
C VAL A 336 8.10 -6.03 -1.90
N HIS A 337 7.46 -5.00 -1.34
CA HIS A 337 6.52 -4.08 -2.01
C HIS A 337 5.15 -4.66 -2.42
N GLU A 338 4.87 -5.93 -2.14
CA GLU A 338 3.53 -6.53 -2.30
C GLU A 338 2.69 -6.38 -1.03
N LEU A 339 2.43 -5.12 -0.60
CA LEU A 339 1.69 -4.78 0.64
C LEU A 339 0.37 -5.54 0.78
N ASN A 340 -0.26 -5.75 -0.35
CA ASN A 340 -1.53 -6.43 -0.49
C ASN A 340 -1.47 -7.90 -0.04
N ARG A 341 -0.28 -8.51 -0.02
CA ARG A 341 -0.02 -9.89 0.41
C ARG A 341 0.70 -9.99 1.77
N PHE A 342 0.99 -8.88 2.43
CA PHE A 342 1.47 -8.90 3.81
C PHE A 342 0.36 -9.31 4.78
N GLY A 343 0.76 -9.77 5.97
CA GLY A 343 -0.18 -10.01 7.06
C GLY A 343 -0.97 -8.75 7.43
N ARG A 344 -1.99 -8.95 8.27
CA ARG A 344 -2.90 -7.89 8.70
C ARG A 344 -2.90 -7.77 10.21
N VAL A 345 -2.84 -6.53 10.70
CA VAL A 345 -2.98 -6.23 12.12
C VAL A 345 -4.35 -5.59 12.34
N GLN A 346 -5.09 -6.17 13.29
CA GLN A 346 -6.37 -5.66 13.77
C GLN A 346 -6.23 -5.21 15.21
N PHE A 347 -6.82 -4.08 15.58
CA PHE A 347 -6.68 -3.50 16.91
C PHE A 347 -7.90 -3.82 17.76
N LYS A 348 -7.70 -4.48 18.90
CA LYS A 348 -8.77 -4.85 19.83
C LYS A 348 -8.67 -4.00 21.11
N GLY A 349 -9.78 -3.38 21.50
CA GLY A 349 -9.86 -2.55 22.72
C GLY A 349 -9.39 -1.10 22.55
N LEU A 350 -9.13 -0.65 21.31
CA LEU A 350 -8.58 0.68 21.05
C LEU A 350 -9.50 1.84 21.43
N GLU A 351 -10.82 1.65 21.32
CA GLU A 351 -11.82 2.66 21.72
C GLU A 351 -11.66 3.08 23.18
N ALA A 352 -11.34 2.13 24.07
CA ALA A 352 -11.20 2.39 25.51
C ALA A 352 -9.97 3.27 25.83
N VAL A 353 -8.90 3.18 25.04
CA VAL A 353 -7.66 3.96 25.26
C VAL A 353 -7.53 5.17 24.35
N MET A 354 -8.38 5.31 23.35
CA MET A 354 -8.34 6.43 22.40
C MET A 354 -8.31 7.81 23.09
N PRO A 355 -9.08 8.07 24.16
CA PRO A 355 -8.98 9.32 24.90
C PRO A 355 -7.57 9.56 25.47
N ALA A 356 -6.90 8.52 25.97
CA ALA A 356 -5.55 8.60 26.50
C ALA A 356 -4.51 8.85 25.38
N ILE A 357 -4.66 8.18 24.23
CA ILE A 357 -3.83 8.41 23.04
C ILE A 357 -3.93 9.89 22.61
N LYS A 358 -5.16 10.39 22.40
CA LYS A 358 -5.39 11.78 21.99
C LYS A 358 -4.85 12.78 23.00
N ARG A 359 -5.02 12.53 24.31
CA ARG A 359 -4.45 13.39 25.36
C ARG A 359 -2.92 13.44 25.28
N GLN A 360 -2.25 12.30 25.09
CA GLN A 360 -0.79 12.27 24.92
C GLN A 360 -0.36 13.03 23.66
N LEU A 361 -1.07 12.86 22.55
CA LEU A 361 -0.79 13.57 21.30
C LEU A 361 -0.95 15.09 21.43
N VAL A 362 -1.98 15.57 22.13
CA VAL A 362 -2.15 17.01 22.45
C VAL A 362 -0.98 17.55 23.24
N LEU A 363 -0.59 16.88 24.32
CA LEU A 363 0.55 17.28 25.17
C LEU A 363 1.86 17.32 24.38
N ARG A 364 2.12 16.28 23.57
CA ARG A 364 3.32 16.15 22.73
C ARG A 364 3.38 17.20 21.63
N ALA A 365 2.27 17.40 20.92
CA ALA A 365 2.17 18.37 19.82
C ALA A 365 2.41 19.80 20.32
N TRP A 366 1.80 20.19 21.44
CA TRP A 366 2.07 21.50 22.05
C TRP A 366 3.53 21.64 22.47
N GLY A 367 4.11 20.60 23.08
CA GLY A 367 5.53 20.56 23.43
C GLY A 367 6.44 20.72 22.21
N LYS A 368 6.10 20.08 21.08
CA LYS A 368 6.80 20.22 19.80
C LYS A 368 6.69 21.64 19.24
N TYR A 369 5.47 22.18 19.15
CA TYR A 369 5.23 23.54 18.67
C TYR A 369 6.06 24.58 19.45
N LYS A 370 6.10 24.48 20.79
CA LYS A 370 6.91 25.40 21.61
C LYS A 370 8.39 25.34 21.30
N ARG A 371 8.93 24.15 21.03
CA ARG A 371 10.35 23.98 20.68
C ARG A 371 10.66 24.53 19.28
N ASP A 372 9.77 24.29 18.33
CA ASP A 372 10.09 24.43 16.91
C ASP A 372 9.60 25.76 16.30
N SER A 373 8.61 26.41 16.91
CA SER A 373 7.99 27.62 16.35
C SER A 373 8.86 28.87 16.41
N GLY A 374 9.76 28.98 17.39
CA GLY A 374 10.58 30.17 17.63
C GLY A 374 11.36 30.65 16.39
N PRO A 375 12.23 29.79 15.80
CA PRO A 375 12.98 30.14 14.60
C PRO A 375 12.10 30.56 13.41
N ILE A 376 10.95 29.91 13.23
CA ILE A 376 10.00 30.22 12.14
C ILE A 376 9.38 31.61 12.37
N LYS A 377 8.91 31.89 13.59
CA LYS A 377 8.37 33.21 13.96
C LYS A 377 9.39 34.33 13.75
N THR A 378 10.64 34.10 14.16
CA THR A 378 11.74 35.06 13.95
C THR A 378 12.02 35.30 12.47
N PHE A 379 12.06 34.25 11.65
CA PHE A 379 12.35 34.36 10.22
C PHE A 379 11.34 35.25 9.49
N TRP A 380 10.03 35.05 9.72
CA TRP A 380 9.01 35.78 8.97
C TRP A 380 8.86 37.25 9.40
N ASN A 381 9.22 37.58 10.65
CA ASN A 381 9.24 38.95 11.14
C ASN A 381 10.57 39.69 10.84
N ASP A 382 11.57 38.99 10.28
CA ASP A 382 12.85 39.61 9.91
C ASP A 382 12.66 40.68 8.82
N GLU A 383 13.24 41.85 9.03
CA GLU A 383 13.09 42.99 8.13
C GLU A 383 13.75 42.79 6.77
N GLN A 384 14.82 42.00 6.68
CA GLN A 384 15.61 41.83 5.47
C GLN A 384 15.28 40.55 4.70
N ARG A 385 14.96 39.47 5.41
CA ARG A 385 14.77 38.13 4.84
C ARG A 385 13.33 37.62 4.91
N GLY A 386 12.51 38.22 5.76
CA GLY A 386 11.13 37.82 5.99
C GLY A 386 10.12 38.47 5.05
N ASP A 387 8.84 38.32 5.39
CA ASP A 387 7.73 39.08 4.78
C ASP A 387 6.86 39.61 5.92
N ARG A 388 7.18 40.83 6.38
CA ARG A 388 6.49 41.46 7.52
C ARG A 388 5.03 41.78 7.26
N ALA A 389 4.64 41.96 5.99
CA ALA A 389 3.24 42.19 5.64
C ALA A 389 2.43 40.88 5.80
N PHE A 390 2.96 39.77 5.28
CA PHE A 390 2.39 38.44 5.52
C PHE A 390 2.39 38.08 7.00
N GLU A 391 3.50 38.35 7.70
CA GLU A 391 3.62 38.05 9.12
C GLU A 391 2.53 38.75 9.92
N ALA A 392 2.42 40.07 9.80
CA ALA A 392 1.47 40.86 10.57
C ALA A 392 0.01 40.55 10.20
N ALA A 393 -0.28 40.35 8.91
CA ALA A 393 -1.65 40.17 8.43
C ALA A 393 -2.18 38.73 8.60
N VAL A 394 -1.30 37.72 8.58
CA VAL A 394 -1.72 36.31 8.51
C VAL A 394 -1.05 35.45 9.59
N LEU A 395 0.27 35.49 9.70
CA LEU A 395 0.99 34.59 10.60
C LEU A 395 0.76 34.92 12.08
N LEU A 396 0.82 36.20 12.45
CA LEU A 396 0.66 36.64 13.83
C LEU A 396 -0.72 36.28 14.40
N PRO A 397 -1.86 36.55 13.73
CA PRO A 397 -3.17 36.07 14.17
C PRO A 397 -3.24 34.55 14.33
N ARG A 398 -2.63 33.81 13.40
CA ARG A 398 -2.57 32.34 13.49
C ARG A 398 -1.78 31.88 14.71
N VAL A 399 -0.61 32.47 14.96
CA VAL A 399 0.22 32.17 16.14
C VAL A 399 -0.55 32.46 17.42
N GLN A 400 -1.22 33.61 17.53
CA GLN A 400 -2.02 33.96 18.69
C GLN A 400 -3.14 32.94 18.94
N GLN A 401 -3.81 32.47 17.89
CA GLN A 401 -4.81 31.40 17.99
C GLN A 401 -4.20 30.08 18.50
N LEU A 402 -3.06 29.67 17.94
CA LEU A 402 -2.36 28.44 18.36
C LEU A 402 -1.86 28.51 19.81
N GLU A 403 -1.41 29.68 20.25
CA GLU A 403 -0.96 29.92 21.64
C GLU A 403 -2.16 30.01 22.61
N ALA A 404 -3.29 30.56 22.19
CA ALA A 404 -4.53 30.56 22.97
C ALA A 404 -5.03 29.13 23.23
N TRP A 405 -5.04 28.28 22.21
CA TRP A 405 -5.31 26.85 22.39
C TRP A 405 -4.25 26.18 23.29
N GLY A 406 -2.98 26.61 23.19
CA GLY A 406 -1.88 26.09 23.98
C GLY A 406 -2.00 26.40 25.47
N ALA A 407 -2.67 27.49 25.83
CA ALA A 407 -2.94 27.87 27.23
C ALA A 407 -3.93 26.91 27.92
N GLU A 408 -4.74 26.17 27.15
CA GLU A 408 -5.66 25.16 27.66
C GLU A 408 -4.97 23.81 27.94
N VAL A 409 -3.73 23.63 27.47
CA VAL A 409 -3.00 22.36 27.56
C VAL A 409 -2.46 22.12 28.96
N LYS A 410 -3.08 21.19 29.68
CA LYS A 410 -2.72 20.78 31.04
C LYS A 410 -2.82 19.26 31.24
N ALA A 411 -2.22 18.73 32.31
CA ALA A 411 -2.26 17.29 32.56
C ALA A 411 -3.70 16.79 32.83
N ASP A 412 -4.56 17.59 33.44
CA ASP A 412 -5.91 17.22 33.84
C ASP A 412 -6.99 17.76 32.89
N MET A 413 -6.69 17.90 31.59
CA MET A 413 -7.70 18.26 30.59
C MET A 413 -8.88 17.28 30.58
N ASP A 414 -10.10 17.79 30.52
CA ASP A 414 -11.28 16.97 30.30
C ASP A 414 -11.32 16.41 28.86
N ALA A 415 -12.15 15.40 28.65
CA ALA A 415 -12.25 14.70 27.37
C ALA A 415 -12.71 15.61 26.21
N ALA A 416 -13.58 16.60 26.47
CA ALA A 416 -14.10 17.48 25.43
C ALA A 416 -13.00 18.45 24.95
N THR A 417 -12.20 18.96 25.87
CA THR A 417 -11.02 19.79 25.59
C THR A 417 -9.99 19.00 24.80
N VAL A 418 -9.68 17.76 25.22
CA VAL A 418 -8.75 16.88 24.49
C VAL A 418 -9.22 16.64 23.06
N GLU A 419 -10.49 16.28 22.86
CA GLU A 419 -11.03 15.99 21.53
C GLU A 419 -10.96 17.22 20.62
N ARG A 420 -11.35 18.39 21.13
CA ARG A 420 -11.32 19.65 20.38
C ARG A 420 -9.89 20.04 20.01
N LEU A 421 -8.97 20.05 20.96
CA LEU A 421 -7.56 20.40 20.71
C LEU A 421 -6.90 19.39 19.76
N PHE A 422 -7.21 18.10 19.91
CA PHE A 422 -6.72 17.07 19.00
C PHE A 422 -7.18 17.32 17.56
N LYS A 423 -8.43 17.71 17.36
CA LYS A 423 -8.97 17.97 16.02
C LYS A 423 -8.49 19.30 15.43
N GLU A 424 -8.48 20.37 16.22
CA GLU A 424 -8.32 21.74 15.73
C GLU A 424 -6.87 22.24 15.81
N ALA A 425 -6.12 21.83 16.83
CA ALA A 425 -4.81 22.41 17.14
C ALA A 425 -3.65 21.47 16.79
N VAL A 426 -3.76 20.17 17.10
CA VAL A 426 -2.67 19.19 16.88
C VAL A 426 -2.14 19.18 15.44
N PRO A 427 -2.97 19.23 14.37
CA PRO A 427 -2.45 19.26 13.01
C PRO A 427 -1.48 20.42 12.76
N SER A 428 -1.80 21.63 13.23
CA SER A 428 -0.96 22.81 13.03
C SER A 428 0.18 22.91 14.03
N TRP A 429 0.05 22.37 15.23
CA TRP A 429 1.17 22.28 16.18
C TRP A 429 2.24 21.30 15.71
N ASN A 430 1.85 20.12 15.22
CA ASN A 430 2.80 19.12 14.71
C ASN A 430 3.45 19.57 13.40
N GLU A 431 2.70 20.27 12.55
CA GLU A 431 3.10 20.59 11.17
C GLU A 431 3.28 22.09 10.95
N PHE A 432 3.71 22.83 11.98
CA PHE A 432 3.70 24.30 11.95
C PHE A 432 4.44 24.89 10.74
N ALA A 433 5.59 24.32 10.34
CA ALA A 433 6.31 24.78 9.15
C ALA A 433 5.46 24.65 7.86
N TYR A 434 4.75 23.54 7.69
CA TYR A 434 3.83 23.34 6.57
C TYR A 434 2.60 24.25 6.67
N ASP A 435 2.08 24.46 7.89
CA ASP A 435 0.97 25.41 8.14
C ASP A 435 1.33 26.82 7.66
N VAL A 436 2.52 27.31 8.01
CA VAL A 436 3.00 28.62 7.57
C VAL A 436 3.21 28.67 6.05
N ALA A 437 3.78 27.63 5.45
CA ALA A 437 3.99 27.57 4.00
C ALA A 437 2.67 27.59 3.21
N GLU A 438 1.63 26.90 3.71
CA GLU A 438 0.30 26.89 3.11
C GLU A 438 -0.40 28.25 3.25
N LEU A 439 -0.36 28.85 4.44
CA LEU A 439 -0.86 30.21 4.67
C LEU A 439 -0.18 31.23 3.77
N ARG A 440 1.14 31.11 3.61
CA ARG A 440 1.92 31.96 2.73
C ARG A 440 1.52 31.80 1.27
N THR A 441 1.33 30.56 0.83
CA THR A 441 0.87 30.25 -0.52
C THR A 441 -0.51 30.85 -0.79
N ALA A 442 -1.44 30.73 0.16
CA ALA A 442 -2.78 31.30 0.05
C ALA A 442 -2.74 32.84 -0.03
N TYR A 443 -1.97 33.49 0.85
CA TYR A 443 -1.78 34.93 0.84
C TYR A 443 -1.23 35.45 -0.50
N LEU A 444 -0.20 34.79 -1.04
CA LEU A 444 0.39 35.17 -2.33
C LEU A 444 -0.59 34.97 -3.49
N LYS A 445 -1.35 33.88 -3.51
CA LYS A 445 -2.39 33.65 -4.52
C LYS A 445 -3.46 34.73 -4.49
N GLN A 446 -3.89 35.14 -3.30
CA GLN A 446 -4.87 36.22 -3.17
C GLN A 446 -4.31 37.55 -3.68
N GLN A 447 -3.06 37.87 -3.38
CA GLN A 447 -2.40 39.10 -3.89
C GLN A 447 -2.26 39.09 -5.42
N LEU A 448 -1.89 37.94 -6.00
CA LEU A 448 -1.78 37.79 -7.45
C LEU A 448 -3.13 37.94 -8.16
N LEU A 449 -4.18 37.32 -7.62
CA LEU A 449 -5.53 37.35 -8.19
C LEU A 449 -6.31 38.63 -7.90
N ALA A 450 -5.91 39.41 -6.89
CA ALA A 450 -6.49 40.73 -6.60
C ALA A 450 -5.93 41.85 -7.51
N GLY A 451 -4.90 41.54 -8.29
CA GLY A 451 -4.33 42.43 -9.32
C GLY A 451 -4.88 42.19 -10.73
N GLU A 452 -5.75 41.19 -10.91
CA GLU A 452 -6.65 41.01 -12.07
C GLU A 452 -8.03 41.57 -11.74
#